data_AF-A0A142XSU0-F1
#
_entry.id   AF-A0A142XSU0-F1
#
_cell.length_a   1.000
_cell.length_b   1.000
_cell.length_c   1.000
_cell.angle_alpha   90.00
_cell.angle_beta   90.00
_cell.angle_gamma   90.00
#
_symmetry.space_group_name_H-M   'P 1'
#
loop_
_entity.id
_entity.type
_entity.pdbx_description
1 polymer ?
#
loop_
_entity_poly.entity_id
_entity_poly.type
_entity_poly.pdbx_seq_one_letter_code
_entity_poly.pdbx_strand_id
1 'polypeptide(L)'
;MPTYVILWENNTVGHKAVSGKTWSGHAAMNIGDKFQIRDKRGGEKCYVSWWPQSAQKFSGFGIALKTLVPTALSKEGLSEQFFIQDIVSEKYLPDHVIRLDTNPQQENNMRAAWKEISNTFSEKGTKYHALRQNCSTIVSRVLHAGGYHGFKWSVDTKWAWSPADIRKLVRGQGHFMKWKEFLVVLDKSGIKESDLPSKQARSGRLCTTGAPCRFQQGEEFYWRNR
;
A
#
# COMPACT_ATOMS: atom_id res chain seq x y z
N MET A 1 -7.31 15.78 -11.47
CA MET A 1 -5.92 15.29 -11.33
C MET A 1 -5.99 13.82 -10.91
N PRO A 2 -5.15 12.93 -11.44
CA PRO A 2 -5.25 11.52 -11.10
C PRO A 2 -4.77 11.24 -9.67
N THR A 3 -5.41 10.29 -8.99
CA THR A 3 -4.93 9.68 -7.74
C THR A 3 -4.63 8.22 -8.01
N TYR A 4 -3.60 7.67 -7.36
CA TYR A 4 -3.13 6.31 -7.61
C TYR A 4 -3.25 5.47 -6.35
N VAL A 5 -4.03 4.41 -6.39
CA VAL A 5 -4.13 3.41 -5.32
C VAL A 5 -3.18 2.27 -5.64
N ILE A 6 -2.35 1.90 -4.68
CA ILE A 6 -1.22 0.98 -4.85
C ILE A 6 -1.39 -0.16 -3.86
N LEU A 7 -1.45 -1.39 -4.35
CA LEU A 7 -1.85 -2.55 -3.55
C LEU A 7 -0.81 -3.67 -3.67
N TRP A 8 -0.43 -4.21 -2.51
CA TRP A 8 0.37 -5.40 -2.32
C TRP A 8 -0.52 -6.42 -1.62
N GLU A 9 -1.10 -7.36 -2.34
CA GLU A 9 -2.05 -8.34 -1.79
C GLU A 9 -1.33 -9.55 -1.20
N ASN A 10 -0.39 -9.30 -0.29
CA ASN A 10 0.42 -10.35 0.33
C ASN A 10 -0.39 -11.23 1.29
N ASN A 11 -1.05 -12.26 0.77
CA ASN A 11 -1.62 -13.33 1.58
C ASN A 11 -0.54 -14.36 1.97
N THR A 12 0.49 -13.99 2.72
CA THR A 12 1.53 -14.97 3.11
C THR A 12 1.04 -15.99 4.14
N VAL A 13 1.45 -17.23 3.88
CA VAL A 13 1.06 -18.52 4.48
C VAL A 13 1.45 -18.69 5.97
N GLY A 14 2.27 -17.80 6.53
CA GLY A 14 2.81 -17.92 7.90
C GLY A 14 1.81 -17.72 9.04
N HIS A 15 0.63 -17.15 8.80
CA HIS A 15 -0.40 -16.92 9.84
C HIS A 15 -1.54 -17.95 9.85
N LYS A 16 -1.58 -18.89 8.89
CA LYS A 16 -2.53 -20.03 8.91
C LYS A 16 -2.32 -20.89 10.15
N ALA A 17 -1.07 -21.02 10.59
CA ALA A 17 -0.67 -21.84 11.73
C ALA A 17 -1.14 -21.30 13.09
N VAL A 18 -1.54 -20.03 13.21
CA VAL A 18 -1.89 -19.43 14.51
C VAL A 18 -3.27 -18.77 14.57
N SER A 19 -3.86 -18.35 13.45
CA SER A 19 -5.21 -17.75 13.41
C SER A 19 -6.17 -18.40 12.41
N GLY A 20 -5.70 -19.35 11.58
CA GLY A 20 -6.47 -19.88 10.45
C GLY A 20 -6.75 -18.87 9.32
N LYS A 21 -6.22 -17.63 9.38
CA LYS A 21 -6.48 -16.55 8.41
C LYS A 21 -5.20 -15.82 8.02
N THR A 22 -5.02 -15.55 6.72
CA THR A 22 -3.93 -14.75 6.17
C THR A 22 -4.09 -13.27 6.56
N TRP A 23 -3.04 -12.64 7.10
CA TRP A 23 -3.05 -11.20 7.37
C TRP A 23 -3.13 -10.40 6.06
N SER A 24 -3.72 -9.21 6.15
CA SER A 24 -3.96 -8.32 5.02
C SER A 24 -2.65 -7.71 4.53
N GLY A 25 -2.39 -7.79 3.23
CA GLY A 25 -1.24 -7.15 2.61
C GLY A 25 -1.22 -5.61 2.77
N HIS A 26 -0.34 -4.94 2.04
CA HIS A 26 -0.15 -3.49 2.15
C HIS A 26 -0.97 -2.72 1.11
N ALA A 27 -1.46 -1.55 1.51
CA ALA A 27 -2.15 -0.62 0.62
C ALA A 27 -1.60 0.79 0.87
N ALA A 28 -1.29 1.49 -0.21
CA ALA A 28 -0.89 2.87 -0.21
C ALA A 28 -1.66 3.66 -1.26
N MET A 29 -1.55 4.98 -1.21
CA MET A 29 -2.16 5.85 -2.21
C MET A 29 -1.31 7.10 -2.44
N ASN A 30 -1.17 7.53 -3.70
CA ASN A 30 -0.62 8.83 -4.05
C ASN A 30 -1.74 9.76 -4.49
N ILE A 31 -1.91 10.87 -3.77
CA ILE A 31 -2.89 11.90 -4.08
C ILE A 31 -2.26 12.90 -5.07
N GLY A 32 -2.80 12.98 -6.29
CA GLY A 32 -2.23 13.77 -7.37
C GLY A 32 -1.21 13.01 -8.23
N ASP A 33 -0.63 13.73 -9.20
CA ASP A 33 0.24 13.17 -10.25
C ASP A 33 1.74 13.20 -9.94
N LYS A 34 2.13 13.80 -8.82
CA LYS A 34 3.52 13.87 -8.36
C LYS A 34 3.73 12.93 -7.18
N PHE A 35 4.72 12.06 -7.33
CA PHE A 35 5.20 11.19 -6.27
C PHE A 35 6.29 11.91 -5.48
N GLN A 36 6.21 11.80 -4.16
CA GLN A 36 7.23 12.36 -3.27
C GLN A 36 8.56 11.58 -3.39
N ILE A 37 9.67 12.31 -3.47
CA ILE A 37 11.03 11.78 -3.39
C ILE A 37 11.68 12.35 -2.11
N ARG A 38 12.54 11.55 -1.48
CA ARG A 38 13.23 11.78 -0.19
C ARG A 38 13.86 13.18 -0.01
N ASP A 39 14.23 13.87 -1.08
CA ASP A 39 15.04 15.08 -0.98
C ASP A 39 14.26 16.39 -0.72
N LYS A 40 12.93 16.35 -0.63
CA LYS A 40 12.12 17.57 -0.41
C LYS A 40 11.58 17.65 1.01
N ARG A 41 12.45 18.05 1.95
CA ARG A 41 12.02 18.56 3.27
C ARG A 41 11.02 19.70 3.04
N GLY A 42 9.76 19.49 3.43
CA GLY A 42 8.68 20.47 3.25
C GLY A 42 7.80 20.27 2.01
N GLY A 43 7.96 19.18 1.25
CA GLY A 43 7.00 18.81 0.21
C GLY A 43 5.62 18.47 0.79
N GLU A 44 4.55 18.74 0.04
CA GLU A 44 3.22 18.29 0.42
C GLU A 44 3.18 16.78 0.60
N LYS A 45 2.71 16.32 1.77
CA LYS A 45 2.46 14.91 2.04
C LYS A 45 1.30 14.44 1.16
N CYS A 46 1.62 13.98 -0.04
CA CYS A 46 0.66 13.45 -1.01
C CYS A 46 0.62 11.91 -1.00
N TYR A 47 1.65 11.28 -0.43
CA TYR A 47 1.73 9.83 -0.31
C TYR A 47 1.13 9.35 1.02
N VAL A 48 0.14 8.50 0.92
CA VAL A 48 -0.61 7.87 2.02
C VAL A 48 -0.12 6.45 2.18
N SER A 49 0.69 6.22 3.20
CA SER A 49 1.14 4.89 3.64
C SER A 49 1.29 4.93 5.16
N TRP A 50 1.25 3.75 5.79
CA TRP A 50 1.52 3.67 7.22
C TRP A 50 2.04 2.30 7.64
N TRP A 51 3.28 2.30 8.15
CA TRP A 51 3.95 1.15 8.74
C TRP A 51 4.07 1.26 10.27
N PRO A 52 4.06 0.13 11.00
CA PRO A 52 4.34 0.12 12.43
C PRO A 52 5.74 0.64 12.75
N GLN A 53 5.84 1.54 13.74
CA GLN A 53 7.08 2.21 14.17
C GLN A 53 8.03 1.32 14.97
N SER A 54 7.58 0.13 15.40
CA SER A 54 8.37 -0.86 16.13
C SER A 54 7.64 -2.21 16.08
N ALA A 55 8.39 -3.32 16.24
CA ALA A 55 7.80 -4.66 16.39
C ALA A 55 6.70 -4.65 17.46
N GLN A 56 5.44 -4.71 17.03
CA GLN A 56 4.32 -4.73 17.96
C GLN A 56 4.21 -6.13 18.57
N LYS A 57 4.26 -6.20 19.90
CA LYS A 57 3.79 -7.38 20.61
C LYS A 57 2.26 -7.34 20.59
N PHE A 58 1.63 -8.29 19.89
CA PHE A 58 0.19 -8.52 19.99
C PHE A 58 -0.10 -9.12 21.38
N SER A 59 -0.48 -8.29 22.35
CA SER A 59 -0.92 -8.77 23.67
C SER A 59 -2.33 -9.36 23.55
N GLY A 60 -2.42 -10.66 23.29
CA GLY A 60 -3.69 -11.39 23.21
C GLY A 60 -3.58 -12.74 22.51
N PHE A 61 -2.54 -12.92 21.70
CA PHE A 61 -2.13 -14.21 21.14
C PHE A 61 -0.60 -14.19 21.17
N GLY A 62 0.05 -15.16 21.82
CA GLY A 62 1.50 -15.20 22.10
C GLY A 62 2.46 -15.20 20.91
N ILE A 63 2.10 -14.58 19.79
CA ILE A 63 2.93 -14.38 18.61
C ILE A 63 3.65 -13.04 18.76
N ALA A 64 4.94 -13.10 19.05
CA ALA A 64 5.80 -11.95 18.90
C ALA A 64 5.96 -11.65 17.39
N LEU A 65 5.41 -10.54 16.91
CA LEU A 65 5.65 -10.03 15.55
C LEU A 65 7.06 -9.41 15.48
N LYS A 66 8.09 -10.21 15.75
CA LYS A 66 9.49 -9.77 15.88
C LYS A 66 10.22 -9.63 14.54
N THR A 67 9.57 -9.87 13.40
CA THR A 67 10.29 -10.16 12.14
C THR A 67 9.69 -9.53 10.88
N LEU A 68 8.92 -8.45 10.99
CA LEU A 68 8.32 -7.79 9.80
C LEU A 68 8.59 -6.29 9.68
N VAL A 69 9.22 -5.66 10.66
CA VAL A 69 9.73 -4.29 10.51
C VAL A 69 11.21 -4.41 10.18
N PRO A 70 11.67 -4.07 8.96
CA PRO A 70 13.10 -3.97 8.71
C PRO A 70 13.69 -3.03 9.75
N THR A 71 14.72 -3.48 10.45
CA THR A 71 15.53 -2.73 11.42
C THR A 71 16.13 -1.43 10.85
N ALA A 72 15.90 -1.14 9.56
CA ALA A 72 16.30 0.06 8.84
C ALA A 72 15.34 1.26 9.01
N LEU A 73 14.16 1.10 9.61
CA LEU A 73 13.29 2.22 9.98
C LEU A 73 13.79 2.85 11.29
N SER A 74 14.91 3.55 11.23
CA SER A 74 15.32 4.47 12.29
C SER A 74 14.22 5.51 12.51
N LYS A 75 14.14 6.12 13.70
CA LYS A 75 13.15 7.16 14.06
C LYS A 75 13.07 8.32 13.04
N GLU A 76 14.08 8.51 12.19
CA GLU A 76 14.15 9.51 11.12
C GLU A 76 13.44 9.07 9.83
N GLY A 77 13.30 7.77 9.56
CA GLY A 77 12.64 7.21 8.37
C GLY A 77 11.10 7.21 8.43
N LEU A 78 10.52 7.80 9.49
CA LEU A 78 9.08 7.83 9.74
C LEU A 78 8.41 9.14 9.29
N SER A 79 9.18 10.22 9.09
CA SER A 79 8.65 11.51 8.66
C SER A 79 8.42 11.61 7.14
N GLU A 80 8.97 10.68 6.37
CA GLU A 80 8.98 10.72 4.90
C GLU A 80 8.67 9.31 4.35
N GLN A 81 7.41 8.89 4.40
CA GLN A 81 6.96 7.69 3.70
C GLN A 81 6.68 8.01 2.24
N PHE A 82 7.34 7.29 1.33
CA PHE A 82 7.18 7.46 -0.11
C PHE A 82 7.21 6.10 -0.81
N PHE A 83 6.76 6.09 -2.06
CA PHE A 83 6.55 4.89 -2.87
C PHE A 83 7.74 3.91 -2.88
N ILE A 84 8.96 4.40 -3.04
CA ILE A 84 10.17 3.55 -3.04
C ILE A 84 10.36 2.82 -1.71
N GLN A 85 10.08 3.48 -0.58
CA GLN A 85 10.24 2.88 0.75
C GLN A 85 9.28 1.70 0.96
N ASP A 86 8.06 1.79 0.42
CA ASP A 86 7.11 0.68 0.45
C ASP A 86 7.62 -0.51 -0.38
N ILE A 87 8.22 -0.27 -1.56
CA ILE A 87 8.83 -1.35 -2.36
C ILE A 87 10.01 -1.98 -1.62
N VAL A 88 10.88 -1.19 -0.98
CA VAL A 88 11.98 -1.73 -0.15
C VAL A 88 11.42 -2.65 0.94
N SER A 89 10.35 -2.21 1.61
CA SER A 89 9.75 -2.95 2.72
C SER A 89 9.07 -4.25 2.26
N GLU A 90 8.32 -4.19 1.16
CA GLU A 90 7.61 -5.34 0.58
C GLU A 90 8.54 -6.31 -0.17
N LYS A 91 9.66 -5.81 -0.72
CA LYS A 91 10.66 -6.56 -1.52
C LYS A 91 10.18 -7.00 -2.91
N TYR A 92 9.05 -6.49 -3.38
CA TYR A 92 8.53 -6.69 -4.73
C TYR A 92 7.65 -5.51 -5.14
N LEU A 93 7.43 -5.39 -6.46
CA LEU A 93 6.58 -4.34 -7.02
C LEU A 93 5.10 -4.59 -6.66
N PRO A 94 4.30 -3.52 -6.46
CA PRO A 94 2.86 -3.65 -6.24
C PRO A 94 2.16 -4.64 -7.17
N ASP A 95 1.23 -5.40 -6.60
CA ASP A 95 0.40 -6.37 -7.32
C ASP A 95 -0.61 -5.65 -8.23
N HIS A 96 -1.13 -4.52 -7.77
CA HIS A 96 -2.04 -3.67 -8.52
C HIS A 96 -1.74 -2.19 -8.33
N VAL A 97 -1.90 -1.44 -9.41
CA VAL A 97 -1.93 0.03 -9.40
C VAL A 97 -3.22 0.45 -10.10
N ILE A 98 -4.00 1.28 -9.43
CA ILE A 98 -5.33 1.70 -9.89
C ILE A 98 -5.33 3.22 -9.94
N ARG A 99 -5.50 3.78 -11.14
CA ARG A 99 -5.66 5.21 -11.34
C ARG A 99 -7.13 5.59 -11.16
N LEU A 100 -7.39 6.58 -10.32
CA LEU A 100 -8.68 7.23 -10.14
C LEU A 100 -8.62 8.62 -10.78
N ASP A 101 -9.58 8.92 -11.64
CA ASP A 101 -9.71 10.27 -12.19
C ASP A 101 -10.45 11.14 -11.19
N THR A 102 -9.70 11.87 -10.36
CA THR A 102 -10.26 12.74 -9.32
C THR A 102 -10.38 14.18 -9.81
N ASN A 103 -11.33 14.93 -9.25
CA ASN A 103 -11.44 16.39 -9.45
C ASN A 103 -10.75 17.16 -8.31
N PRO A 104 -10.53 18.48 -8.44
CA PRO A 104 -9.84 19.29 -7.42
C PRO A 104 -10.49 19.24 -6.04
N GLN A 105 -11.82 19.17 -5.96
CA GLN A 105 -12.53 19.10 -4.68
C GLN A 105 -12.26 17.76 -3.97
N GLN A 106 -12.34 16.65 -4.70
CA GLN A 106 -12.05 15.32 -4.15
C GLN A 106 -10.61 15.25 -3.66
N GLU A 107 -9.67 15.79 -4.42
CA GLU A 107 -8.26 15.87 -4.05
C GLU A 107 -8.05 16.66 -2.75
N ASN A 108 -8.63 17.87 -2.65
CA ASN A 108 -8.52 18.70 -1.46
C ASN A 108 -9.07 17.99 -0.22
N ASN A 109 -10.20 17.30 -0.34
CA ASN A 109 -10.78 16.54 0.76
C ASN A 109 -9.87 15.38 1.18
N MET A 110 -9.31 14.64 0.23
CA MET A 110 -8.36 13.56 0.50
C MET A 110 -7.09 14.08 1.19
N ARG A 111 -6.53 15.19 0.71
CA ARG A 111 -5.34 15.82 1.32
C ARG A 111 -5.63 16.30 2.75
N ALA A 112 -6.79 16.91 2.99
CA ALA A 112 -7.20 17.34 4.32
C ALA A 112 -7.32 16.15 5.28
N ALA A 113 -8.00 15.07 4.87
CA ALA A 113 -8.13 13.86 5.67
C ALA A 113 -6.77 13.21 5.96
N TRP A 114 -5.87 13.15 4.97
CA TRP A 114 -4.53 12.61 5.19
C TRP A 114 -3.70 13.48 6.15
N LYS A 115 -3.77 14.80 6.01
CA LYS A 115 -3.12 15.74 6.92
C LYS A 115 -3.57 15.52 8.36
N GLU A 116 -4.87 15.44 8.62
CA GLU A 116 -5.45 15.19 9.95
C GLU A 116 -4.96 13.87 10.56
N ILE A 117 -5.00 12.79 9.76
CA ILE A 117 -4.52 11.47 10.17
C ILE A 117 -3.02 11.50 10.49
N SER A 118 -2.21 12.11 9.61
CA SER A 118 -0.75 12.17 9.76
C SER A 118 -0.30 13.04 10.94
N ASN A 119 -1.03 14.12 11.24
CA ASN A 119 -0.79 14.96 12.42
C ASN A 119 -1.10 14.18 13.69
N THR A 120 -2.18 13.39 13.70
CA THR A 120 -2.53 12.51 14.83
C THR A 120 -1.42 11.51 15.16
N PHE A 121 -0.66 11.05 14.16
CA PHE A 121 0.52 10.20 14.40
C PHE A 121 1.68 10.96 15.03
N SER A 122 1.91 12.18 14.57
CA SER A 122 3.06 13.00 14.96
C SER A 122 2.88 13.65 16.34
N GLU A 123 1.66 14.10 16.65
CA GLU A 123 1.35 14.89 17.85
C GLU A 123 0.92 14.04 19.04
N LYS A 124 0.10 13.00 18.81
CA LYS A 124 -0.53 12.21 19.89
C LYS A 124 0.20 10.90 20.21
N GLY A 125 1.30 10.62 19.50
CA GLY A 125 2.02 9.34 19.64
C GLY A 125 1.15 8.12 19.34
N THR A 126 0.15 8.29 18.45
CA THR A 126 -0.84 7.25 18.15
C THR A 126 -0.14 6.01 17.62
N LYS A 127 -0.32 4.88 18.32
CA LYS A 127 0.33 3.61 17.97
C LYS A 127 -0.40 2.95 16.80
N TYR A 128 0.34 2.32 15.90
CA TYR A 128 -0.21 1.42 14.88
C TYR A 128 -1.15 0.39 15.53
N HIS A 129 -2.28 0.06 14.90
CA HIS A 129 -3.16 -1.00 15.40
C HIS A 129 -3.55 -1.88 14.24
N ALA A 130 -2.79 -2.93 14.01
CA ALA A 130 -2.86 -3.71 12.80
C ALA A 130 -4.27 -4.28 12.46
N LEU A 131 -5.16 -4.43 13.46
CA LEU A 131 -6.56 -4.83 13.27
C LEU A 131 -7.58 -3.67 13.15
N ARG A 132 -7.27 -2.44 13.58
CA ARG A 132 -8.24 -1.32 13.62
C ARG A 132 -7.78 -0.06 12.90
N GLN A 133 -6.47 0.05 12.70
CA GLN A 133 -5.76 1.15 12.09
C GLN A 133 -4.54 0.52 11.39
N ASN A 134 -4.79 -0.07 10.21
CA ASN A 134 -3.74 -0.53 9.31
C ASN A 134 -3.69 0.38 8.07
N CYS A 135 -2.71 0.17 7.19
CA CYS A 135 -2.54 0.93 5.96
C CYS A 135 -3.80 0.94 5.08
N SER A 136 -4.49 -0.20 4.93
CA SER A 136 -5.75 -0.30 4.18
C SER A 136 -6.88 0.51 4.82
N THR A 137 -7.02 0.49 6.15
CA THR A 137 -8.01 1.31 6.86
C THR A 137 -7.76 2.80 6.64
N ILE A 138 -6.50 3.24 6.62
CA ILE A 138 -6.16 4.63 6.34
C ILE A 138 -6.51 5.00 4.91
N VAL A 139 -6.07 4.20 3.94
CA VAL A 139 -6.38 4.44 2.51
C VAL A 139 -7.90 4.50 2.31
N SER A 140 -8.67 3.62 2.95
CA SER A 140 -10.15 3.67 2.93
C SER A 140 -10.70 4.98 3.47
N ARG A 141 -10.21 5.45 4.63
CA ARG A 141 -10.66 6.73 5.22
C ARG A 141 -10.39 7.91 4.29
N VAL A 142 -9.19 7.95 3.69
CA VAL A 142 -8.85 9.02 2.76
C VAL A 142 -9.71 8.92 1.50
N LEU A 143 -9.88 7.74 0.91
CA LEU A 143 -10.77 7.52 -0.23
C LEU A 143 -12.21 7.96 0.05
N HIS A 144 -12.76 7.63 1.22
CA HIS A 144 -14.09 8.09 1.62
C HIS A 144 -14.19 9.61 1.72
N ALA A 145 -13.14 10.31 2.18
CA ALA A 145 -13.12 11.78 2.16
C ALA A 145 -13.16 12.34 0.73
N GLY A 146 -12.55 11.64 -0.22
CA GLY A 146 -12.65 11.91 -1.67
C GLY A 146 -13.99 11.53 -2.31
N GLY A 147 -14.96 11.03 -1.55
CA GLY A 147 -16.27 10.60 -2.04
C GLY A 147 -16.30 9.20 -2.66
N TYR A 148 -15.22 8.42 -2.55
CA TYR A 148 -15.19 7.03 -3.02
C TYR A 148 -15.83 6.13 -1.98
N HIS A 149 -17.12 5.85 -2.16
CA HIS A 149 -17.86 4.94 -1.29
C HIS A 149 -18.09 3.61 -1.99
N GLY A 150 -17.97 2.53 -1.21
CA GLY A 150 -18.32 1.18 -1.63
C GLY A 150 -19.62 0.77 -0.99
N PHE A 151 -20.32 -0.21 -1.56
CA PHE A 151 -21.45 -0.80 -0.88
C PHE A 151 -20.97 -1.47 0.43
N LYS A 152 -21.68 -1.23 1.54
CA LYS A 152 -21.35 -1.71 2.90
C LYS A 152 -21.10 -3.23 3.01
N TRP A 153 -21.58 -4.01 2.04
CA TRP A 153 -21.41 -5.47 1.95
C TRP A 153 -20.19 -5.93 1.10
N SER A 154 -19.50 -5.01 0.43
CA SER A 154 -18.32 -5.31 -0.42
C SER A 154 -17.01 -5.43 0.37
N VAL A 155 -16.97 -4.92 1.60
CA VAL A 155 -15.86 -5.06 2.56
C VAL A 155 -16.08 -6.36 3.32
N ASP A 156 -15.41 -7.43 2.88
CA ASP A 156 -15.73 -8.79 3.30
C ASP A 156 -14.83 -9.21 4.47
N THR A 157 -14.76 -8.42 5.54
CA THR A 157 -13.91 -8.73 6.68
C THR A 157 -14.48 -8.16 7.98
N LYS A 158 -14.90 -9.08 8.87
CA LYS A 158 -15.60 -8.77 10.13
C LYS A 158 -14.82 -7.93 11.15
N TRP A 159 -13.59 -7.44 10.88
CA TRP A 159 -12.79 -6.69 11.87
C TRP A 159 -11.77 -5.66 11.32
N ALA A 160 -11.28 -5.74 10.08
CA ALA A 160 -10.20 -4.86 9.57
C ALA A 160 -10.18 -4.77 8.03
N TRP A 161 -9.92 -3.58 7.46
CA TRP A 161 -9.75 -3.42 6.00
C TRP A 161 -8.50 -4.13 5.49
N SER A 162 -8.58 -4.70 4.28
CA SER A 162 -7.48 -5.32 3.55
C SER A 162 -7.26 -4.69 2.16
N PRO A 163 -6.12 -4.93 1.49
CA PRO A 163 -5.90 -4.42 0.13
C PRO A 163 -6.96 -4.91 -0.87
N ALA A 164 -7.45 -6.15 -0.68
CA ALA A 164 -8.51 -6.70 -1.50
C ALA A 164 -9.83 -5.92 -1.30
N ASP A 165 -10.12 -5.46 -0.08
CA ASP A 165 -11.26 -4.60 0.20
C ASP A 165 -11.10 -3.22 -0.44
N ILE A 166 -9.89 -2.65 -0.42
CA ILE A 166 -9.59 -1.39 -1.12
C ILE A 166 -9.76 -1.57 -2.64
N ARG A 167 -9.25 -2.66 -3.21
CA ARG A 167 -9.45 -2.98 -4.62
C ARG A 167 -10.93 -3.05 -4.97
N LYS A 168 -11.75 -3.70 -4.13
CA LYS A 168 -13.21 -3.77 -4.31
C LYS A 168 -13.86 -2.38 -4.19
N LEU A 169 -13.45 -1.58 -3.22
CA LEU A 169 -13.95 -0.21 -2.99
C LEU A 169 -13.80 0.66 -4.24
N VAL A 170 -12.64 0.60 -4.89
CA VAL A 170 -12.35 1.41 -6.10
C VAL A 170 -12.67 0.69 -7.41
N ARG A 171 -13.22 -0.53 -7.34
CA ARG A 171 -13.55 -1.32 -8.53
C ARG A 171 -14.67 -0.63 -9.31
N GLY A 172 -14.45 -0.43 -10.61
CA GLY A 172 -15.41 0.24 -11.50
C GLY A 172 -15.37 1.77 -11.42
N GLN A 173 -14.60 2.34 -10.49
CA GLN A 173 -14.38 3.79 -10.37
C GLN A 173 -12.97 4.22 -10.83
N GLY A 174 -12.09 3.25 -11.09
CA GLY A 174 -10.72 3.47 -11.52
C GLY A 174 -10.25 2.53 -12.61
N HIS A 175 -9.12 2.89 -13.20
CA HIS A 175 -8.44 2.16 -14.27
C HIS A 175 -7.25 1.37 -13.71
N PHE A 176 -7.25 0.05 -13.89
CA PHE A 176 -6.10 -0.78 -13.55
C PHE A 176 -4.97 -0.52 -14.53
N MET A 177 -3.85 -0.03 -14.02
CA MET A 177 -2.69 0.31 -14.83
C MET A 177 -1.78 -0.89 -15.03
N LYS A 178 -1.17 -0.96 -16.22
CA LYS A 178 0.02 -1.80 -16.43
C LYS A 178 1.25 -1.10 -15.85
N TRP A 179 2.27 -1.88 -15.49
CA TRP A 179 3.53 -1.35 -14.96
C TRP A 179 4.20 -0.39 -15.93
N LYS A 180 4.24 -0.72 -17.23
CA LYS A 180 4.81 0.17 -18.24
C LYS A 180 4.13 1.54 -18.28
N GLU A 181 2.81 1.59 -18.10
CA GLU A 181 2.06 2.85 -18.04
C GLU A 181 2.35 3.61 -16.75
N PHE A 182 2.47 2.89 -15.64
CA PHE A 182 2.74 3.51 -14.36
C PHE A 182 4.20 4.00 -14.23
N LEU A 183 5.17 3.35 -14.87
CA LEU A 183 6.54 3.84 -14.98
C LEU A 183 6.61 5.23 -15.63
N VAL A 184 5.75 5.52 -16.62
CA VAL A 184 5.66 6.86 -17.23
C VAL A 184 5.17 7.90 -16.22
N VAL A 185 4.30 7.52 -15.28
CA VAL A 185 3.84 8.41 -14.20
C VAL A 185 4.97 8.67 -13.21
N LEU A 186 5.70 7.62 -12.81
CA LEU A 186 6.83 7.72 -11.90
C LEU A 186 7.96 8.58 -12.47
N ASP A 187 8.26 8.43 -13.76
CA ASP A 187 9.30 9.19 -14.46
C ASP A 187 9.01 10.71 -14.46
N LYS A 188 7.74 11.12 -14.59
CA LYS A 188 7.32 12.53 -14.45
C LYS A 188 7.64 13.11 -13.06
N SER A 189 7.72 12.26 -12.05
CA SER A 189 8.09 12.65 -10.69
C SER A 189 9.60 12.58 -10.45
N GLY A 190 10.38 12.09 -11.42
CA GLY A 190 11.82 11.88 -11.31
C GLY A 190 12.21 10.50 -10.78
N ILE A 191 11.26 9.56 -10.65
CA ILE A 191 11.52 8.18 -10.21
C ILE A 191 11.70 7.31 -11.46
N LYS A 192 12.92 6.88 -11.73
CA LYS A 192 13.24 6.01 -12.88
C LYS A 192 13.12 4.55 -12.50
N GLU A 193 12.93 3.68 -13.50
CA GLU A 193 12.92 2.22 -13.28
C GLU A 193 14.24 1.71 -12.68
N SER A 194 15.36 2.37 -12.97
CA SER A 194 16.67 2.07 -12.37
C SER A 194 16.71 2.28 -10.86
N ASP A 195 15.82 3.12 -10.33
CA ASP A 195 15.79 3.52 -8.93
C ASP A 195 14.94 2.55 -8.09
N LEU A 196 14.19 1.65 -8.76
CA LEU A 196 13.35 0.67 -8.09
C LEU A 196 14.23 -0.45 -7.49
N PRO A 197 14.14 -0.69 -6.17
CA PRO A 197 14.98 -1.68 -5.46
C PRO A 197 14.60 -3.13 -5.81
N SER A 198 13.41 -3.33 -6.38
CA SER A 198 12.97 -4.58 -6.96
C SER A 198 12.28 -4.27 -8.28
N LYS A 199 12.53 -5.12 -9.28
CA LYS A 199 11.91 -5.03 -10.61
C LYS A 199 10.89 -6.13 -10.84
N GLN A 200 10.58 -6.93 -9.83
CA GLN A 200 9.79 -8.14 -10.00
C GLN A 200 8.43 -8.03 -9.30
N ALA A 201 7.38 -8.55 -9.96
CA ALA A 201 6.09 -8.86 -9.36
C ALA A 201 6.22 -10.05 -8.41
N ARG A 202 5.25 -10.20 -7.49
CA ARG A 202 5.28 -11.24 -6.46
C ARG A 202 5.26 -12.69 -6.96
N SER A 203 4.49 -12.95 -8.02
CA SER A 203 4.21 -14.28 -8.56
C SER A 203 3.81 -14.23 -10.04
N GLY A 204 3.84 -15.40 -10.68
CA GLY A 204 3.49 -15.57 -12.11
C GLY A 204 2.13 -14.99 -12.51
N ARG A 205 1.12 -15.08 -11.63
CA ARG A 205 -0.24 -14.57 -11.87
C ARG A 205 -0.28 -13.05 -12.08
N LEU A 206 0.61 -12.33 -11.40
CA LEU A 206 0.61 -10.87 -11.34
C LEU A 206 1.54 -10.24 -12.37
N CYS A 207 2.34 -11.04 -13.07
CA CYS A 207 3.15 -10.62 -14.21
C CYS A 207 2.31 -10.14 -15.40
N THR A 208 1.02 -10.48 -15.42
CA THR A 208 0.05 -9.98 -16.41
C THR A 208 -0.12 -8.46 -16.38
N THR A 209 0.33 -7.81 -15.30
CA THR A 209 0.41 -6.35 -15.19
C THR A 209 1.64 -5.77 -15.90
N GLY A 210 2.54 -6.59 -16.43
CA GLY A 210 3.72 -6.17 -17.20
C GLY A 210 5.03 -6.07 -16.40
N ALA A 211 5.05 -6.42 -15.11
CA ALA A 211 6.30 -6.58 -14.35
C ALA A 211 6.92 -7.97 -14.56
N PRO A 212 8.26 -8.07 -14.62
CA PRO A 212 8.99 -9.34 -14.56
C PRO A 212 8.56 -10.23 -13.39
N CYS A 213 8.47 -11.54 -13.59
CA CYS A 213 8.04 -12.46 -12.53
C CYS A 213 9.13 -12.73 -11.49
N ARG A 214 8.76 -12.70 -10.21
CA ARG A 214 9.43 -13.50 -9.18
C ARG A 214 8.71 -14.83 -9.12
N PHE A 215 9.33 -15.92 -9.56
CA PHE A 215 8.77 -17.25 -9.29
C PHE A 215 9.03 -17.58 -7.83
N GLN A 216 7.98 -17.85 -7.06
CA GLN A 216 8.15 -18.46 -5.74
C GLN A 216 8.50 -19.94 -5.95
N GLN A 217 9.36 -20.52 -5.09
CA GLN A 217 9.67 -21.96 -5.13
C GLN A 217 8.35 -22.76 -5.15
N GLY A 218 8.15 -23.56 -6.20
CA GLY A 218 6.93 -24.35 -6.43
C GLY A 218 5.95 -23.76 -7.46
N GLU A 219 6.05 -22.48 -7.82
CA GLU A 219 5.20 -21.88 -8.87
C GLU A 219 5.72 -22.14 -10.30
N GLU A 220 6.99 -22.48 -10.47
CA GLU A 220 7.59 -22.76 -11.79
C GLU A 220 6.93 -23.96 -12.50
N PHE A 221 6.42 -24.93 -11.74
CA PHE A 221 5.82 -26.16 -12.28
C PHE A 221 4.44 -25.94 -12.91
N TYR A 222 3.69 -24.92 -12.47
CA TYR A 222 2.33 -24.67 -12.95
C TYR A 222 2.28 -23.87 -14.25
N TRP A 223 3.34 -23.11 -14.57
CA TRP A 223 3.37 -22.22 -15.74
C TRP A 223 4.12 -22.80 -16.96
N ARG A 224 4.99 -23.80 -16.78
CA ARG A 224 5.65 -24.47 -17.92
C ARG A 224 4.73 -25.43 -18.69
N ASN A 225 3.53 -25.72 -18.18
CA ASN A 225 2.58 -26.68 -18.75
C ASN A 225 1.27 -26.04 -19.25
N ARG A 226 1.30 -24.77 -19.68
CA ARG A 226 0.18 -24.09 -20.34
C ARG A 226 0.61 -23.43 -21.63
#